data_AF-A0A5D0V1R1-F1
#
_entry.id   AF-A0A5D0V1R1-F1
#
_cell.length_a   1.000
_cell.length_b   1.000
_cell.length_c   1.000
_cell.angle_alpha   90.00
_cell.angle_beta   90.00
_cell.angle_gamma   90.00
#
_symmetry.space_group_name_H-M   'P 1'
#
loop_
_entity.id
_entity.type
_entity.pdbx_description
1 polymer ?
#
loop_
_entity_poly.entity_id
_entity_poly.type
_entity_poly.pdbx_seq_one_letter_code
_entity_poly.pdbx_strand_id
1 'polypeptide(L)'
;METLTTRGRRVRLGATVLGLALLLAGTVRGTDDDFPFGPFRMYSTSDPPDAPAPDTRVEGVDRTGALVPLGQDATGIRRAEIEGQQDRYTADPSLLRRVADAYAERHPAAPALVEVRIVVRWYDIQGGRPTGRWTDRTAVRWQATP
;
A
#
# COMPACT_ATOMS: atom_id res chain seq x y z
N MET A 1 -20.91 -40.57 24.72
CA MET A 1 -21.05 -39.29 23.99
C MET A 1 -21.69 -38.29 24.94
N GLU A 2 -20.91 -37.34 25.47
CA GLU A 2 -21.50 -36.24 26.24
C GLU A 2 -22.32 -35.36 25.29
N THR A 3 -23.63 -35.29 25.52
CA THR A 3 -24.53 -34.43 24.75
C THR A 3 -24.42 -32.99 25.26
N LEU A 4 -24.17 -32.05 24.35
CA LEU A 4 -24.12 -30.62 24.66
C LEU A 4 -25.43 -30.15 25.31
N THR A 5 -25.32 -29.30 26.34
CA THR A 5 -26.49 -28.64 26.92
C THR A 5 -27.17 -27.73 25.88
N THR A 6 -28.48 -27.51 26.01
CA THR A 6 -29.24 -26.61 25.13
C THR A 6 -28.62 -25.21 25.03
N ARG A 7 -28.10 -24.70 26.16
CA ARG A 7 -27.38 -23.42 26.21
C ARG A 7 -26.09 -23.49 25.39
N GLY A 8 -25.29 -24.56 25.55
CA GLY A 8 -24.08 -24.78 24.77
C GLY A 8 -24.36 -24.86 23.26
N ARG A 9 -25.46 -25.50 22.85
CA ARG A 9 -25.89 -25.55 21.46
C ARG A 9 -26.25 -24.18 20.90
N ARG A 10 -27.04 -23.39 21.64
CA ARG A 10 -27.45 -22.03 21.23
C ARG A 10 -26.25 -21.09 21.08
N VAL A 11 -25.29 -21.14 22.00
CA VAL A 11 -24.08 -20.31 21.93
C VAL A 11 -23.25 -20.65 20.69
N ARG A 12 -23.01 -21.94 20.43
CA ARG A 12 -22.25 -22.36 19.24
C ARG A 12 -22.95 -21.96 17.95
N LEU A 13 -24.26 -22.18 17.85
CA LEU A 13 -25.05 -21.77 16.68
C LEU A 13 -24.98 -20.26 16.48
N GLY A 14 -25.15 -19.48 17.56
CA GLY A 14 -25.06 -18.02 17.52
C GLY A 14 -23.68 -17.54 17.05
N ALA A 15 -22.60 -18.12 17.58
CA ALA A 15 -21.24 -17.81 17.13
C ALA A 15 -21.01 -18.15 15.66
N THR A 16 -21.51 -19.30 15.19
CA THR A 16 -21.43 -19.70 13.77
C THR A 16 -22.21 -18.73 12.87
N VAL A 17 -23.44 -18.38 13.25
CA VAL A 17 -24.27 -17.44 12.48
C VAL A 17 -23.63 -16.05 12.44
N LEU A 18 -23.08 -15.58 13.57
CA LEU A 18 -22.37 -14.31 13.62
C LEU A 18 -21.12 -14.31 12.73
N GLY A 19 -20.30 -15.37 12.81
CA GLY A 19 -19.12 -15.50 11.95
C GLY A 19 -19.47 -15.55 10.47
N LEU A 20 -20.53 -16.29 10.10
CA LEU A 20 -21.04 -16.33 8.72
C LEU A 20 -21.54 -14.95 8.26
N ALA A 21 -22.27 -14.23 9.11
CA ALA A 21 -22.77 -12.89 8.79
C ALA A 21 -21.63 -11.90 8.55
N LEU A 22 -20.59 -11.93 9.41
CA LEU A 22 -19.39 -11.10 9.23
C LEU A 22 -18.64 -11.46 7.95
N LEU A 23 -18.45 -12.76 7.66
CA LEU A 23 -17.80 -13.22 6.43
C LEU A 23 -18.55 -12.77 5.17
N LEU A 24 -19.88 -12.91 5.14
CA LEU A 24 -20.69 -12.47 4.01
C LEU A 24 -20.66 -10.95 3.83
N ALA A 25 -20.76 -10.20 4.93
CA ALA A 25 -20.67 -8.74 4.90
C ALA A 25 -19.31 -8.27 4.38
N GLY A 26 -18.23 -8.85 4.89
CA GLY A 26 -16.87 -8.54 4.45
C GLY A 26 -16.61 -8.98 3.00
N THR A 27 -17.11 -10.14 2.56
CA THR A 27 -16.99 -10.58 1.16
C THR A 27 -17.65 -9.60 0.18
N VAL A 28 -18.81 -9.06 0.53
CA VAL A 28 -19.59 -8.18 -0.37
C VAL A 28 -19.09 -6.74 -0.35
N ARG A 29 -18.60 -6.24 0.80
CA ARG A 29 -18.26 -4.81 0.96
C ARG A 29 -16.84 -4.51 1.45
N GLY A 30 -16.13 -5.49 1.96
CA GLY A 30 -14.82 -5.30 2.58
C GLY A 30 -13.70 -5.13 1.57
N THR A 31 -12.59 -4.60 2.07
CA THR A 31 -11.30 -4.52 1.40
C THR A 31 -10.29 -5.46 2.07
N ASP A 32 -9.06 -5.48 1.55
CA ASP A 32 -7.95 -6.25 2.11
C ASP A 32 -7.64 -5.85 3.58
N ASP A 33 -7.97 -4.62 3.98
CA ASP A 33 -7.78 -4.11 5.36
C ASP A 33 -8.78 -4.68 6.37
N ASP A 34 -9.92 -5.23 5.90
CA ASP A 34 -10.99 -5.78 6.74
C ASP A 34 -10.76 -7.28 7.09
N PHE A 35 -9.55 -7.80 6.84
CA PHE A 35 -9.15 -9.15 7.25
C PHE A 35 -9.40 -9.36 8.75
N PRO A 36 -9.93 -10.53 9.20
CA PRO A 36 -10.11 -11.79 8.46
C PRO A 36 -11.44 -11.97 7.74
N PHE A 37 -12.34 -10.99 7.77
CA PHE A 37 -13.67 -11.14 7.17
C PHE A 37 -13.79 -10.46 5.80
N GLY A 38 -12.92 -9.50 5.48
CA GLY A 38 -12.71 -8.95 4.16
C GLY A 38 -11.93 -9.89 3.23
N PRO A 39 -12.17 -9.86 1.90
CA PRO A 39 -11.45 -10.67 0.94
C PRO A 39 -10.06 -10.09 0.66
N PHE A 40 -9.15 -10.94 0.18
CA PHE A 40 -7.98 -10.44 -0.54
C PHE A 40 -8.38 -10.12 -1.99
N ARG A 41 -8.62 -8.84 -2.29
CA ARG A 41 -9.16 -8.42 -3.60
C ARG A 41 -8.20 -8.71 -4.74
N MET A 42 -6.89 -8.70 -4.45
CA MET A 42 -5.83 -9.09 -5.39
C MET A 42 -5.98 -10.50 -5.98
N TYR A 43 -6.67 -11.42 -5.29
CA TYR A 43 -6.88 -12.80 -5.76
C TYR A 43 -8.31 -13.09 -6.21
N SER A 44 -9.26 -12.21 -5.87
CA SER A 44 -10.70 -12.43 -6.11
C SER A 44 -11.29 -11.52 -7.18
N THR A 45 -10.53 -10.54 -7.65
CA THR A 45 -10.96 -9.58 -8.67
C THR A 45 -9.88 -9.38 -9.73
N SER A 46 -10.26 -8.78 -10.84
CA SER A 46 -9.35 -8.39 -11.92
C SER A 46 -9.73 -7.01 -12.40
N ASP A 47 -8.74 -6.21 -12.75
CA ASP A 47 -8.97 -4.91 -13.32
C ASP A 47 -9.54 -5.01 -14.74
N PRO A 48 -10.32 -4.00 -15.19
CA PRO A 48 -10.76 -3.93 -16.57
C PRO A 48 -9.60 -4.04 -17.57
N PRO A 49 -9.80 -4.63 -18.77
CA PRO A 49 -8.72 -4.82 -19.75
C PRO A 49 -8.02 -3.53 -20.22
N ASP A 50 -8.67 -2.38 -20.06
CA ASP A 50 -8.14 -1.06 -20.44
C ASP A 50 -7.81 -0.19 -19.21
N ALA A 51 -7.82 -0.76 -18.00
CA ALA A 51 -7.45 -0.03 -16.80
C ALA A 51 -5.92 0.18 -16.77
N PRO A 52 -5.44 1.41 -16.46
CA PRO A 52 -4.01 1.67 -16.40
C PRO A 52 -3.37 0.94 -15.22
N ALA A 53 -2.16 0.43 -15.42
CA ALA A 53 -1.43 -0.33 -14.41
C ALA A 53 -0.52 0.61 -13.58
N PRO A 54 -0.72 0.72 -12.24
CA PRO A 54 0.12 1.54 -11.39
C PRO A 54 1.46 0.85 -11.04
N ASP A 55 2.53 1.65 -10.96
CA ASP A 55 3.86 1.25 -10.47
C ASP A 55 4.38 2.32 -9.51
N THR A 56 4.31 2.03 -8.21
CA THR A 56 4.70 2.96 -7.15
C THR A 56 6.21 3.00 -6.98
N ARG A 57 6.73 4.22 -6.86
CA ARG A 57 8.14 4.53 -6.67
C ARG A 57 8.29 5.57 -5.58
N VAL A 58 9.39 5.47 -4.84
CA VAL A 58 9.79 6.53 -3.92
C VAL A 58 11.06 7.16 -4.47
N GLU A 59 11.05 8.47 -4.56
CA GLU A 59 12.13 9.26 -5.13
C GLU A 59 12.51 10.37 -4.16
N GLY A 60 13.80 10.62 -4.05
CA GLY A 60 14.35 11.77 -3.36
C GLY A 60 14.86 12.81 -4.34
N VAL A 61 14.88 14.08 -3.93
CA VAL A 61 15.68 15.12 -4.56
C VAL A 61 16.74 15.53 -3.56
N ASP A 62 18.01 15.53 -3.97
CA ASP A 62 19.11 15.96 -3.12
C ASP A 62 19.38 17.48 -3.21
N ARG A 63 20.28 17.99 -2.36
CA ARG A 63 20.68 19.42 -2.36
C ARG A 63 21.31 19.89 -3.67
N THR A 64 21.76 18.98 -4.54
CA THR A 64 22.29 19.31 -5.87
C THR A 64 21.19 19.36 -6.93
N GLY A 65 19.96 18.95 -6.59
CA GLY A 65 18.83 18.83 -7.50
C GLY A 65 18.76 17.48 -8.20
N ALA A 66 19.62 16.51 -7.84
CA ALA A 66 19.62 15.19 -8.46
C ALA A 66 18.47 14.33 -7.94
N LEU A 67 17.86 13.55 -8.83
CA LEU A 67 16.86 12.55 -8.47
C LEU A 67 17.53 11.27 -7.99
N VAL A 68 17.12 10.81 -6.81
CA VAL A 68 17.65 9.62 -6.15
C VAL A 68 16.53 8.59 -6.00
N PRO A 69 16.65 7.38 -6.57
CA PRO A 69 15.66 6.33 -6.35
C PRO A 69 15.79 5.79 -4.91
N LEU A 70 14.71 5.84 -4.15
CA LEU A 70 14.66 5.43 -2.73
C LEU A 70 14.04 4.05 -2.57
N GLY A 71 14.58 3.08 -3.31
CA GLY A 71 14.18 1.67 -3.23
C GLY A 71 14.74 0.95 -2.00
N GLN A 72 14.46 -0.36 -1.92
CA GLN A 72 14.93 -1.22 -0.83
C GLN A 72 16.46 -1.22 -0.69
N ASP A 73 17.20 -1.22 -1.80
CA ASP A 73 18.67 -1.23 -1.74
C ASP A 73 19.22 0.09 -1.16
N ALA A 74 18.55 1.21 -1.45
CA ALA A 74 18.96 2.53 -0.98
C ALA A 74 18.53 2.83 0.47
N THR A 75 17.37 2.33 0.90
CA THR A 75 16.75 2.72 2.18
C THR A 75 16.51 1.55 3.14
N GLY A 76 16.60 0.32 2.67
CA GLY A 76 16.15 -0.88 3.39
C GLY A 76 14.63 -1.07 3.44
N ILE A 77 13.84 -0.12 2.92
CA ILE A 77 12.37 -0.13 2.97
C ILE A 77 11.83 -0.76 1.69
N ARG A 78 10.96 -1.76 1.83
CA ARG A 78 10.33 -2.42 0.67
C ARG A 78 9.22 -1.55 0.10
N ARG A 79 8.99 -1.65 -1.22
CA ARG A 79 7.86 -0.99 -1.89
C ARG A 79 6.52 -1.28 -1.21
N ALA A 80 6.28 -2.54 -0.87
CA ALA A 80 5.03 -2.98 -0.24
C ALA A 80 4.75 -2.30 1.11
N GLU A 81 5.80 -1.97 1.88
CA GLU A 81 5.64 -1.24 3.16
C GLU A 81 5.15 0.21 2.93
N ILE A 82 5.56 0.81 1.81
CA ILE A 82 5.12 2.15 1.42
C ILE A 82 3.69 2.10 0.88
N GLU A 83 3.41 1.16 -0.02
CA GLU A 83 2.09 0.99 -0.63
C GLU A 83 1.02 0.66 0.41
N GLY A 84 1.32 -0.26 1.35
CA GLY A 84 0.41 -0.63 2.43
C GLY A 84 0.18 0.47 3.49
N GLN A 85 0.88 1.60 3.40
CA GLN A 85 0.71 2.75 4.29
C GLN A 85 0.38 4.03 3.50
N GLN A 86 -0.02 3.92 2.23
CA GLN A 86 -0.21 5.08 1.35
C GLN A 86 -1.22 6.10 1.89
N ASP A 87 -2.32 5.64 2.49
CA ASP A 87 -3.32 6.52 3.13
C ASP A 87 -2.72 7.30 4.30
N ARG A 88 -1.85 6.65 5.07
CA ARG A 88 -1.15 7.26 6.19
C ARG A 88 -0.16 8.33 5.72
N TYR A 89 0.58 8.07 4.65
CA TYR A 89 1.46 9.06 4.03
C TYR A 89 0.69 10.23 3.42
N THR A 90 -0.48 9.98 2.84
CA THR A 90 -1.36 11.03 2.31
C THR A 90 -1.91 11.91 3.43
N ALA A 91 -2.32 11.31 4.54
CA ALA A 91 -2.79 12.03 5.72
C ALA A 91 -1.69 12.83 6.43
N ASP A 92 -0.48 12.28 6.49
CA ASP A 92 0.69 12.94 7.08
C ASP A 92 1.95 12.72 6.21
N PRO A 93 2.21 13.65 5.26
CA PRO A 93 3.40 13.58 4.42
C PRO A 93 4.72 13.65 5.20
N SER A 94 4.73 14.21 6.42
CA SER A 94 5.95 14.34 7.22
C SER A 94 6.57 12.97 7.58
N LEU A 95 5.77 11.91 7.52
CA LEU A 95 6.24 10.53 7.71
C LEU A 95 7.28 10.11 6.69
N LEU A 96 7.34 10.76 5.51
CA LEU A 96 8.38 10.52 4.50
C LEU A 96 9.77 10.95 4.97
N ARG A 97 9.89 11.81 5.99
CA ARG A 97 11.17 12.10 6.63
C ARG A 97 11.89 10.82 7.09
N ARG A 98 11.15 9.81 7.57
CA ARG A 98 11.73 8.52 7.98
C ARG A 98 12.42 7.79 6.82
N VAL A 99 11.94 7.97 5.59
CA VAL A 99 12.58 7.42 4.39
C VAL A 99 13.88 8.18 4.10
N ALA A 100 13.87 9.50 4.26
CA ALA A 100 15.08 10.32 4.10
C ALA A 100 16.14 9.97 5.15
N ASP A 101 15.74 9.79 6.41
CA ASP A 101 16.62 9.39 7.51
C ASP A 101 17.25 8.01 7.23
N ALA A 102 16.44 7.03 6.81
CA ALA A 102 16.92 5.70 6.45
C ALA A 102 17.90 5.68 5.26
N TYR A 103 17.73 6.59 4.31
CA TYR A 103 18.68 6.80 3.22
C TYR A 103 20.01 7.37 3.74
N ALA A 104 19.94 8.44 4.56
CA ALA A 104 21.11 9.13 5.10
C ALA A 104 21.96 8.21 6.00
N GLU A 105 21.32 7.38 6.82
CA GLU A 105 22.00 6.37 7.65
C GLU A 105 22.83 5.38 6.81
N ARG A 106 22.33 4.99 5.64
CA ARG A 106 23.01 4.06 4.72
C ARG A 106 24.03 4.74 3.80
N HIS A 107 23.87 6.05 3.58
CA HIS A 107 24.67 6.82 2.64
C HIS A 107 25.27 8.07 3.31
N PRO A 108 26.13 7.92 4.34
CA PRO A 108 26.60 9.05 5.14
C PRO A 108 27.44 10.08 4.36
N ALA A 109 27.99 9.68 3.21
CA ALA A 109 28.77 10.55 2.33
C ALA A 109 27.95 11.16 1.18
N ALA A 110 26.69 10.76 0.99
CA ALA A 110 25.85 11.28 -0.07
C ALA A 110 25.29 12.67 0.29
N PRO A 111 24.97 13.51 -0.72
CA PRO A 111 24.27 14.76 -0.48
C PRO A 111 22.94 14.53 0.25
N ALA A 112 22.63 15.42 1.20
CA ALA A 112 21.37 15.33 1.95
C ALA A 112 20.16 15.50 1.02
N LEU A 113 19.11 14.71 1.27
CA LEU A 113 17.83 14.85 0.59
C LEU A 113 17.10 16.11 1.08
N VAL A 114 16.58 16.90 0.15
CA VAL A 114 15.73 18.08 0.42
C VAL A 114 14.26 17.80 0.18
N GLU A 115 13.95 16.73 -0.56
CA GLU A 115 12.59 16.30 -0.85
C GLU A 115 12.52 14.78 -0.92
N VAL A 116 11.40 14.23 -0.49
CA VAL A 116 11.00 12.84 -0.77
C VAL A 116 9.59 12.84 -1.31
N ARG A 117 9.34 12.06 -2.36
CA ARG A 117 8.04 11.93 -2.99
C ARG A 117 7.69 10.47 -3.29
N ILE A 118 6.41 10.14 -3.11
CA ILE A 118 5.82 8.92 -3.65
C ILE A 118 5.25 9.27 -5.02
N VAL A 119 5.76 8.63 -6.06
CA VAL A 119 5.33 8.81 -7.45
C VAL A 119 4.71 7.51 -7.92
N VAL A 120 3.52 7.59 -8.50
CA VAL A 120 2.87 6.45 -9.15
C VAL A 120 2.97 6.65 -10.65
N ARG A 121 3.67 5.73 -11.31
CA ARG A 121 3.68 5.63 -12.77
C ARG A 121 2.47 4.82 -13.22
N TRP A 122 1.62 5.44 -14.01
CA TRP A 122 0.45 4.78 -14.60
C TRP A 122 0.77 4.38 -16.03
N TYR A 123 0.98 3.08 -16.27
CA TYR A 123 1.17 2.54 -17.61
C TYR A 123 -0.18 2.42 -18.30
N ASP A 124 -0.25 2.91 -19.53
CA ASP A 124 -1.46 2.86 -20.33
C ASP A 124 -1.63 1.45 -20.94
N ILE A 125 -2.78 0.84 -20.70
CA ILE A 125 -3.12 -0.53 -21.08
C ILE A 125 -4.28 -0.49 -22.07
N GLN A 126 -4.19 -1.30 -23.13
CA GLN A 126 -5.28 -1.48 -24.08
C GLN A 126 -5.44 -2.97 -24.40
N GLY A 127 -6.64 -3.52 -24.17
CA GLY A 127 -6.95 -4.93 -24.38
C GLY A 127 -6.03 -5.88 -23.60
N GLY A 128 -5.66 -5.50 -22.38
CA GLY A 128 -4.76 -6.26 -21.50
C GLY A 128 -3.29 -6.20 -21.90
N ARG A 129 -2.88 -5.31 -22.82
CA ARG A 129 -1.50 -5.15 -23.25
C ARG A 129 -0.98 -3.73 -23.00
N PRO A 130 0.30 -3.57 -22.55
CA PRO A 130 0.91 -2.26 -22.43
C PRO A 130 1.03 -1.57 -23.79
N THR A 131 0.67 -0.28 -23.84
CA THR A 131 0.81 0.56 -25.05
C THR A 131 2.21 1.17 -25.19
N GLY A 132 3.03 1.08 -24.14
CA GLY A 132 4.33 1.75 -24.03
C GLY A 132 4.24 3.20 -23.53
N ARG A 133 3.04 3.80 -23.49
CA ARG A 133 2.81 5.12 -22.87
C ARG A 133 2.65 4.99 -21.37
N TRP A 134 3.06 6.03 -20.65
CA TRP A 134 2.84 6.12 -19.21
C TRP A 134 2.70 7.59 -18.78
N THR A 135 2.14 7.81 -17.60
CA THR A 135 2.09 9.12 -16.95
C THR A 135 2.48 8.98 -15.49
N ASP A 136 3.39 9.84 -15.02
CA ASP A 136 3.79 9.90 -13.63
C ASP A 136 2.90 10.88 -12.87
N ARG A 137 2.46 10.49 -11.67
CA ARG A 137 1.73 11.35 -10.75
C ARG A 137 2.35 11.28 -9.37
N THR A 138 2.69 12.43 -8.81
CA THR A 138 3.12 12.52 -7.42
C THR A 138 1.90 12.32 -6.51
N ALA A 139 1.87 11.23 -5.76
CA ALA A 139 0.82 10.92 -4.81
C ALA A 139 1.02 11.67 -3.48
N VAL A 140 2.26 11.67 -2.98
CA VAL A 140 2.63 12.32 -1.71
C VAL A 140 3.98 13.00 -1.88
N ARG A 141 4.14 14.17 -1.26
CA ARG A 141 5.40 14.93 -1.28
C ARG A 141 5.70 15.48 0.10
N TRP A 142 6.94 15.33 0.53
CA TRP A 142 7.52 15.98 1.70
C TRP A 142 8.76 16.76 1.31
N GLN A 143 8.92 17.95 1.88
CA GLN A 143 10.10 18.78 1.71
C GLN A 143 10.70 19.09 3.07
N ALA A 144 12.04 19.09 3.15
CA ALA A 144 12.74 19.56 4.32
C ALA A 144 12.47 21.06 4.50
N THR A 145 12.13 21.47 5.72
CA THR A 145 12.05 22.89 6.06
C THR A 145 13.42 23.54 5.86
N PRO A 146 13.50 24.77 5.31
CA PRO A 146 14.75 25.50 5.12
C PRO A 146 15.60 25.63 6.38
#